data_AF-A0A933ZQA3-F1
#
_entry.id   AF-A0A933ZQA3-F1
#
_cell.length_a   1.000
_cell.length_b   1.000
_cell.length_c   1.000
_cell.angle_alpha   90.00
_cell.angle_beta   90.00
_cell.angle_gamma   90.00
#
_symmetry.space_group_name_H-M   'P 1'
#
loop_
_entity.id
_entity.type
_entity.pdbx_description
1 polymer ?
#
loop_
_entity_poly.entity_id
_entity_poly.type
_entity_poly.pdbx_seq_one_letter_code
_entity_poly.pdbx_strand_id
1 'polypeptide(L)'
;MTAAMVLLVIVGLGAAAAMAIRAARGSGLLPTRRQRCEGCGQLAPVASVRFFKNTGMVVMFRFESRSATTCRRCGSELFSAMTLHTVVFGWWGMISFFVNLAFVANNLAHFLWLQMLPTAGALARGALEDQREYALNLLATKDPDTVIDVLCRASGASRMEVERFVETLR
;
A
#
# COMPACT_ATOMS: atom_id res chain seq x y z
N MET A 1 -34.97 -5.85 0.17
CA MET A 1 -33.83 -6.79 0.12
C MET A 1 -33.56 -7.26 1.54
N THR A 2 -33.54 -8.57 1.78
CA THR A 2 -33.41 -9.14 3.12
C THR A 2 -32.00 -8.95 3.68
N ALA A 3 -31.86 -8.81 5.00
CA ALA A 3 -30.58 -8.71 5.70
C ALA A 3 -29.59 -9.84 5.30
N ALA A 4 -30.12 -11.01 4.92
CA ALA A 4 -29.37 -12.16 4.44
C ALA A 4 -28.61 -11.90 3.12
N MET A 5 -29.20 -11.17 2.16
CA MET A 5 -28.54 -10.83 0.90
C MET A 5 -27.37 -9.86 1.12
N VAL A 6 -27.57 -8.87 2.01
CA VAL A 6 -26.53 -7.90 2.38
C VAL A 6 -25.37 -8.62 3.08
N LEU A 7 -25.67 -9.52 4.01
CA LEU A 7 -24.65 -10.31 4.71
C LEU A 7 -23.84 -11.21 3.76
N LEU A 8 -24.49 -11.89 2.81
CA LEU A 8 -23.81 -12.73 1.81
C LEU A 8 -22.87 -11.93 0.90
N VAL A 9 -23.30 -10.74 0.47
CA VAL A 9 -22.45 -9.86 -0.35
C VAL A 9 -21.26 -9.33 0.46
N ILE A 10 -21.46 -8.93 1.71
CA ILE A 10 -20.37 -8.48 2.59
C ILE A 10 -19.35 -9.59 2.82
N VAL A 11 -19.82 -10.81 3.12
CA VAL A 11 -18.95 -11.97 3.36
C VAL A 11 -18.22 -12.39 2.08
N GLY A 12 -18.91 -12.43 0.94
CA GLY A 12 -18.32 -12.77 -0.35
C GLY A 12 -17.26 -11.76 -0.81
N LEU A 13 -17.54 -10.46 -0.68
CA LEU A 13 -16.58 -9.40 -0.99
C LEU A 13 -15.38 -9.43 -0.02
N GLY A 14 -15.62 -9.71 1.26
CA GLY A 14 -14.56 -9.87 2.26
C GLY A 14 -13.61 -11.02 1.95
N ALA A 15 -14.15 -12.18 1.57
CA ALA A 15 -13.35 -13.36 1.20
C ALA A 15 -12.57 -13.14 -0.11
N ALA A 16 -13.20 -12.56 -1.13
CA ALA A 16 -12.55 -12.24 -2.41
C ALA A 16 -11.43 -11.21 -2.21
N ALA A 17 -11.67 -10.17 -1.41
CA ALA A 17 -10.66 -9.18 -1.05
C ALA A 17 -9.48 -9.86 -0.31
N ALA A 18 -9.74 -10.70 0.69
CA ALA A 18 -8.69 -11.39 1.44
C ALA A 18 -7.80 -12.28 0.55
N MET A 19 -8.40 -13.02 -0.39
CA MET A 19 -7.64 -13.84 -1.36
C MET A 19 -6.83 -12.98 -2.32
N ALA A 20 -7.42 -11.94 -2.89
CA ALA A 20 -6.72 -11.02 -3.79
C ALA A 20 -5.56 -10.29 -3.08
N ILE A 21 -5.73 -9.90 -1.83
CA ILE A 21 -4.68 -9.28 -1.00
C ILE A 21 -3.53 -10.25 -0.77
N ARG A 22 -3.82 -11.54 -0.48
CA ARG A 22 -2.78 -12.56 -0.30
C ARG A 22 -1.99 -12.77 -1.59
N ALA A 23 -2.66 -12.79 -2.74
CA ALA A 23 -2.00 -12.92 -4.05
C ALA A 23 -1.19 -11.68 -4.44
N ALA A 24 -1.66 -10.48 -4.07
CA ALA A 24 -1.00 -9.21 -4.41
C ALA A 24 0.17 -8.85 -3.48
N ARG A 25 0.26 -9.45 -2.29
CA ARG A 25 1.35 -9.21 -1.34
C ARG A 25 2.66 -9.77 -1.91
N GLY A 26 3.57 -8.89 -2.33
CA GLY A 26 4.99 -9.23 -2.53
C GLY A 26 5.46 -9.32 -3.96
N SER A 27 4.66 -8.95 -4.97
CA SER A 27 5.11 -8.97 -6.36
C SER A 27 6.19 -7.92 -6.66
N GLY A 28 6.20 -6.75 -5.99
CA GLY A 28 7.31 -5.78 -6.10
C GLY A 28 7.58 -5.25 -7.52
N LEU A 29 6.65 -5.44 -8.45
CA LEU A 29 6.83 -5.21 -9.89
C LEU A 29 6.68 -3.74 -10.33
N LEU A 30 6.24 -2.84 -9.44
CA LEU A 30 5.99 -1.45 -9.82
C LEU A 30 7.27 -0.60 -9.67
N PRO A 31 7.67 0.16 -10.70
CA PRO A 31 8.78 1.09 -10.60
C PRO A 31 8.50 2.10 -9.47
N THR A 32 9.41 2.13 -8.49
CA THR A 32 9.16 2.83 -7.24
C THR A 32 9.69 4.25 -7.27
N ARG A 33 8.79 5.19 -7.54
CA ARG A 33 9.06 6.60 -7.26
C ARG A 33 8.89 6.84 -5.76
N ARG A 34 9.99 7.03 -5.03
CA ARG A 34 9.94 7.48 -3.63
C ARG A 34 9.54 8.96 -3.61
N GLN A 35 8.42 9.27 -2.97
CA GLN A 35 7.97 10.66 -2.78
C GLN A 35 7.44 10.84 -1.36
N ARG A 36 7.21 12.09 -0.98
CA ARG A 36 6.61 12.43 0.31
C ARG A 36 5.14 12.03 0.28
N CYS A 37 4.73 11.13 1.18
CA CYS A 37 3.33 10.71 1.30
C CYS A 37 2.46 11.88 1.76
N GLU A 38 1.32 12.12 1.11
CA GLU A 38 0.38 13.19 1.49
C GLU A 38 -0.25 12.97 2.88
N GLY A 39 -0.41 11.71 3.31
CA GLY A 39 -0.95 11.36 4.63
C GLY A 39 0.02 11.57 5.80
N CYS A 40 1.18 10.90 5.78
CA CYS A 40 2.14 10.93 6.90
C CYS A 40 3.34 11.87 6.71
N GLY A 41 3.53 12.45 5.51
CA GLY A 41 4.66 13.32 5.22
C GLY A 41 6.03 12.61 5.14
N GLN A 42 6.10 11.28 5.22
CA GLN A 42 7.37 10.53 5.16
C GLN A 42 7.75 10.20 3.71
N LEU A 43 9.06 10.10 3.44
CA LEU A 43 9.57 9.63 2.14
C LEU A 43 9.34 8.11 2.04
N ALA A 44 8.47 7.69 1.14
CA ALA A 44 8.07 6.30 1.00
C ALA A 44 7.73 5.96 -0.46
N PRO A 45 7.68 4.67 -0.84
CA PRO A 45 6.97 4.28 -2.04
C PRO A 45 5.50 4.66 -1.92
N VAL A 46 5.03 5.46 -2.87
CA VAL A 46 3.66 5.98 -2.91
C VAL A 46 2.95 5.53 -4.18
N ALA A 47 1.62 5.47 -4.12
CA ALA A 47 0.77 5.30 -5.29
C ALA A 47 -0.33 6.37 -5.28
N SER A 48 -0.69 6.85 -6.47
CA SER A 48 -1.88 7.68 -6.66
C SER A 48 -3.11 6.77 -6.61
N VAL A 49 -3.98 7.02 -5.63
CA VAL A 49 -5.23 6.28 -5.46
C VAL A 49 -6.42 7.20 -5.47
N ARG A 50 -7.56 6.68 -5.92
CA ARG A 50 -8.84 7.37 -5.88
C ARG A 50 -9.89 6.46 -5.27
N PHE A 51 -10.34 6.81 -4.07
CA PHE A 51 -11.41 6.09 -3.38
C PHE A 51 -12.73 6.84 -3.50
N PHE A 52 -13.80 6.07 -3.62
CA PHE A 52 -15.17 6.58 -3.62
C PHE A 52 -15.87 6.21 -2.32
N LYS A 53 -16.68 7.13 -1.83
CA LYS A 53 -17.60 6.95 -0.71
C LYS A 53 -19.01 7.17 -1.21
N ASN A 54 -19.91 6.24 -0.95
CA ASN A 54 -21.33 6.41 -1.23
C ASN A 54 -22.15 6.42 0.06
N THR A 55 -23.08 7.36 0.13
CA THR A 55 -24.07 7.48 1.19
C THR A 55 -25.43 7.32 0.54
N GLY A 56 -26.03 6.16 0.72
CA GLY A 56 -27.40 5.89 0.30
C GLY A 56 -28.35 6.68 1.18
N MET A 57 -29.29 7.39 0.55
CA MET A 57 -30.49 7.92 1.18
C MET A 57 -31.67 7.18 0.56
N VAL A 58 -32.83 7.17 1.21
CA VAL A 58 -33.99 6.38 0.75
C VAL A 58 -34.44 6.77 -0.67
N VAL A 59 -34.27 8.05 -1.03
CA VAL A 59 -34.71 8.60 -2.33
C VAL A 59 -33.53 9.11 -3.19
N MET A 60 -32.40 9.44 -2.58
CA MET A 60 -31.25 10.04 -3.25
C MET A 60 -29.95 9.31 -2.87
N PHE A 61 -28.85 9.61 -3.53
CA PHE A 61 -27.54 9.15 -3.09
C PHE A 61 -26.55 10.31 -3.14
N ARG A 62 -25.55 10.26 -2.26
CA ARG A 62 -24.44 11.20 -2.27
C ARG A 62 -23.16 10.41 -2.42
N PHE A 63 -22.44 10.65 -3.50
CA PHE A 63 -21.10 10.13 -3.69
C PHE A 63 -20.05 11.23 -3.42
N GLU A 64 -18.93 10.82 -2.84
CA GLU A 64 -17.75 11.65 -2.62
C GLU A 64 -16.54 10.87 -3.14
N SER A 65 -15.63 11.53 -3.84
CA SER A 65 -14.37 10.93 -4.26
C SER A 65 -13.22 11.62 -3.52
N ARG A 66 -12.20 10.84 -3.17
CA ARG A 66 -10.93 11.35 -2.64
C ARG A 66 -9.77 10.75 -3.40
N SER A 67 -9.03 11.61 -4.08
CA SER A 67 -7.75 11.27 -4.71
C SER A 67 -6.61 11.71 -3.81
N ALA A 68 -5.63 10.83 -3.60
CA ALA A 68 -4.45 11.13 -2.81
C ALA A 68 -3.25 10.28 -3.25
N THR A 69 -2.05 10.83 -3.12
CA THR A 69 -0.78 10.12 -3.33
C THR A 69 -0.23 9.63 -2.00
N THR A 70 -0.45 8.35 -1.69
CA THR A 70 -0.24 7.82 -0.33
C THR A 70 0.65 6.59 -0.30
N CYS A 71 1.32 6.38 0.84
CA CYS A 71 2.03 5.13 1.12
C CYS A 71 1.02 4.03 1.48
N ARG A 72 1.47 2.77 1.47
CA ARG A 72 0.62 1.61 1.76
C ARG A 72 -0.20 1.74 3.05
N ARG A 73 0.39 2.29 4.12
CA ARG A 73 -0.30 2.44 5.42
C ARG A 73 -1.40 3.50 5.37
N CYS A 74 -1.07 4.73 4.97
CA CYS A 74 -2.03 5.82 4.88
C CYS A 74 -3.15 5.52 3.87
N GLY A 75 -2.80 4.90 2.74
CA GLY A 75 -3.79 4.47 1.75
C GLY A 75 -4.73 3.37 2.28
N SER A 76 -4.24 2.47 3.13
CA SER A 76 -5.07 1.45 3.80
C SER A 76 -6.06 2.05 4.79
N GLU A 77 -5.63 3.05 5.56
CA GLU A 77 -6.49 3.79 6.51
C GLU A 77 -7.56 4.59 5.76
N LEU A 78 -7.20 5.22 4.64
CA LEU A 78 -8.17 5.93 3.79
C LEU A 78 -9.16 4.98 3.11
N PHE A 79 -8.68 3.81 2.64
CA PHE A 79 -9.52 2.76 2.07
C PHE A 79 -10.56 2.27 3.08
N SER A 80 -10.14 1.94 4.31
CA SER A 80 -11.06 1.43 5.32
C SER A 80 -12.10 2.47 5.70
N ALA A 81 -11.72 3.74 5.89
CA ALA A 81 -12.65 4.82 6.19
C ALA A 81 -13.72 5.01 5.10
N MET A 82 -13.31 5.07 3.82
CA MET A 82 -14.23 5.31 2.70
C MET A 82 -15.09 4.08 2.38
N THR A 83 -14.50 2.89 2.41
CA THR A 83 -15.17 1.64 2.02
C THR A 83 -16.10 1.15 3.12
N LEU A 84 -15.69 1.22 4.40
CA LEU A 84 -16.57 0.86 5.51
C LEU A 84 -17.80 1.76 5.54
N HIS A 85 -17.63 3.07 5.33
CA HIS A 85 -18.77 3.98 5.23
C HIS A 85 -19.72 3.57 4.09
N THR A 86 -19.18 3.20 2.94
CA THR A 86 -19.96 2.80 1.75
C THR A 86 -20.67 1.45 1.95
N VAL A 87 -20.05 0.53 2.68
CA VAL A 87 -20.62 -0.77 3.05
C VAL A 87 -21.55 -0.68 4.27
N VAL A 88 -21.55 0.40 5.03
CA VAL A 88 -22.54 0.58 6.11
C VAL A 88 -23.72 1.41 5.61
N PHE A 89 -23.44 2.51 4.92
CA PHE A 89 -24.44 3.50 4.53
C PHE A 89 -24.85 3.45 3.06
N GLY A 90 -24.29 2.57 2.22
CA GLY A 90 -24.60 2.57 0.77
C GLY A 90 -25.86 1.79 0.37
N TRP A 91 -26.50 1.05 1.29
CA TRP A 91 -27.52 0.04 0.96
C TRP A 91 -28.98 0.51 1.08
N TRP A 92 -29.22 1.76 1.49
CA TRP A 92 -30.57 2.24 1.80
C TRP A 92 -31.50 2.42 0.58
N GLY A 93 -31.06 2.13 -0.66
CA GLY A 93 -31.86 2.21 -1.88
C GLY A 93 -31.56 1.09 -2.90
N MET A 94 -32.56 0.68 -3.69
CA MET A 94 -32.43 -0.40 -4.69
C MET A 94 -31.45 -0.07 -5.82
N ILE A 95 -31.49 1.17 -6.34
CA ILE A 95 -30.57 1.64 -7.40
C ILE A 95 -29.14 1.75 -6.87
N SER A 96 -28.99 2.05 -5.57
CA SER A 96 -27.67 2.18 -4.92
C SER A 96 -26.91 0.86 -4.85
N PHE A 97 -27.56 -0.30 -5.03
CA PHE A 97 -26.88 -1.61 -4.95
C PHE A 97 -25.76 -1.77 -5.99
N PHE A 98 -26.07 -1.52 -7.27
CA PHE A 98 -25.10 -1.69 -8.36
C PHE A 98 -23.98 -0.63 -8.31
N VAL A 99 -24.35 0.61 -8.00
CA VAL A 99 -23.38 1.71 -7.84
C VAL A 99 -22.43 1.44 -6.68
N ASN A 100 -22.97 0.94 -5.56
CA ASN A 100 -22.18 0.58 -4.39
C ASN A 100 -21.19 -0.55 -4.73
N LEU A 101 -21.64 -1.57 -5.47
CA LEU A 101 -20.76 -2.65 -5.92
C LEU A 101 -19.61 -2.16 -6.81
N ALA A 102 -19.90 -1.24 -7.74
CA ALA A 102 -18.88 -0.63 -8.59
C ALA A 102 -17.85 0.18 -7.78
N PHE A 103 -18.29 0.96 -6.79
CA PHE A 103 -17.38 1.73 -5.93
C PHE A 103 -16.55 0.85 -5.02
N VAL A 104 -17.12 -0.20 -4.43
CA VAL A 104 -16.37 -1.17 -3.64
C VAL A 104 -15.32 -1.88 -4.50
N ALA A 105 -15.69 -2.28 -5.72
CA ALA A 105 -14.75 -2.89 -6.67
C ALA A 105 -13.60 -1.94 -7.03
N ASN A 106 -13.89 -0.67 -7.34
CA ASN A 106 -12.85 0.34 -7.59
C ASN A 106 -11.92 0.52 -6.39
N ASN A 107 -12.51 0.66 -5.19
CA ASN A 107 -11.72 0.86 -3.97
C ASN A 107 -10.84 -0.36 -3.70
N LEU A 108 -11.35 -1.57 -3.92
CA LEU A 108 -10.59 -2.79 -3.78
C LEU A 108 -9.43 -2.86 -4.80
N ALA A 109 -9.66 -2.49 -6.05
CA ALA A 109 -8.61 -2.46 -7.07
C ALA A 109 -7.45 -1.52 -6.67
N HIS A 110 -7.77 -0.29 -6.24
CA HIS A 110 -6.76 0.66 -5.75
C HIS A 110 -6.08 0.18 -4.46
N PHE A 111 -6.82 -0.51 -3.59
CA PHE A 111 -6.26 -1.12 -2.40
C PHE A 111 -5.26 -2.22 -2.75
N LEU A 112 -5.59 -3.11 -3.69
CA LEU A 112 -4.67 -4.14 -4.18
C LEU A 112 -3.42 -3.52 -4.79
N TRP A 113 -3.57 -2.46 -5.58
CA TRP A 113 -2.44 -1.70 -6.12
C TRP A 113 -1.52 -1.15 -5.02
N LEU A 114 -2.08 -0.56 -3.96
CA LEU A 114 -1.31 -0.12 -2.79
C LEU A 114 -0.58 -1.27 -2.09
N GLN A 115 -1.21 -2.44 -2.03
CA GLN A 115 -0.61 -3.61 -1.40
C GLN A 115 0.55 -4.22 -2.20
N MET A 116 0.60 -3.95 -3.51
CA MET A 116 1.73 -4.31 -4.36
C MET A 116 2.94 -3.37 -4.20
N LEU A 117 2.78 -2.23 -3.51
CA LEU A 117 3.92 -1.36 -3.20
C LEU A 117 4.92 -2.10 -2.29
N PRO A 118 6.22 -2.06 -2.62
CA PRO A 118 7.24 -2.63 -1.76
C PRO A 118 7.30 -1.88 -0.45
N THR A 119 7.72 -2.58 0.60
CA THR A 119 8.00 -1.93 1.89
C THR A 119 9.24 -1.06 1.78
N ALA A 120 9.35 -0.04 2.65
CA ALA A 120 10.56 0.77 2.75
C ALA A 120 11.82 -0.11 2.89
N GLY A 121 11.78 -1.12 3.77
CA GLY A 121 12.89 -2.07 3.92
C GLY A 121 13.10 -3.02 2.75
N ALA A 122 12.09 -3.33 1.93
CA ALA A 122 12.30 -4.07 0.68
C ALA A 122 13.05 -3.20 -0.35
N LEU A 123 12.71 -1.91 -0.43
CA LEU A 123 13.45 -0.97 -1.28
C LEU A 123 14.88 -0.70 -0.80
N ALA A 124 15.08 -0.58 0.52
CA ALA A 124 16.42 -0.40 1.09
C ALA A 124 17.30 -1.62 0.81
N ARG A 125 16.77 -2.84 1.00
CA ARG A 125 17.48 -4.08 0.67
C ARG A 125 17.83 -4.19 -0.82
N GLY A 126 16.89 -3.88 -1.72
CA GLY A 126 17.18 -3.87 -3.16
C GLY A 126 18.32 -2.91 -3.50
N ALA A 127 18.28 -1.68 -2.98
CA ALA A 127 19.34 -0.70 -3.20
C ALA A 127 20.70 -1.13 -2.63
N LEU A 128 20.72 -1.86 -1.51
CA LEU A 128 21.96 -2.40 -0.93
C LEU A 128 22.49 -3.60 -1.71
N GLU A 129 21.61 -4.47 -2.20
CA GLU A 129 21.98 -5.62 -3.03
C GLU A 129 22.60 -5.15 -4.35
N ASP A 130 22.07 -4.08 -4.96
CA ASP A 130 22.68 -3.44 -6.13
C ASP A 130 24.12 -2.96 -5.87
N GLN A 131 24.47 -2.67 -4.60
CA GLN A 131 25.81 -2.26 -4.18
C GLN A 131 26.66 -3.40 -3.61
N ARG A 132 26.21 -4.66 -3.68
CA ARG A 132 26.87 -5.78 -3.00
C ARG A 132 28.32 -5.99 -3.41
N GLU A 133 28.62 -5.98 -4.70
CA GLU A 133 29.98 -6.18 -5.20
C GLU A 133 30.91 -5.03 -4.78
N TYR A 134 30.41 -3.80 -4.85
CA TYR A 134 31.12 -2.62 -4.35
C TYR A 134 31.39 -2.72 -2.84
N ALA A 135 30.39 -3.16 -2.06
CA ALA A 135 30.52 -3.35 -0.62
C ALA A 135 31.58 -4.40 -0.26
N LEU A 136 31.61 -5.55 -0.96
CA LEU A 136 32.62 -6.60 -0.75
C LEU A 136 34.04 -6.09 -1.03
N ASN A 137 34.23 -5.35 -2.12
CA ASN A 137 35.52 -4.74 -2.46
C ASN A 137 35.96 -3.69 -1.42
N LEU A 138 35.01 -2.92 -0.89
CA LEU A 138 35.30 -1.97 0.19
C LEU A 138 35.68 -2.69 1.49
N LEU A 139 34.96 -3.74 1.88
CA LEU A 139 35.23 -4.52 3.09
C LEU A 139 36.60 -5.21 3.05
N ALA A 140 37.09 -5.57 1.85
CA ALA A 140 38.43 -6.12 1.68
C ALA A 140 39.55 -5.08 1.93
N THR A 141 39.26 -3.78 1.86
CA THR A 141 40.27 -2.71 1.86
C THR A 141 40.09 -1.66 2.96
N LYS A 142 38.93 -1.59 3.61
CA LYS A 142 38.55 -0.52 4.56
C LYS A 142 37.94 -1.07 5.84
N ASP A 143 38.08 -0.29 6.90
CA ASP A 143 37.42 -0.57 8.17
C ASP A 143 35.89 -0.62 8.01
N PRO A 144 35.21 -1.55 8.69
CA PRO A 144 33.76 -1.76 8.56
C PRO A 144 32.91 -0.51 8.78
N ASP A 145 33.29 0.34 9.74
CA ASP A 145 32.55 1.57 10.06
C ASP A 145 32.57 2.58 8.91
N THR A 146 33.69 2.65 8.18
CA THR A 146 33.81 3.50 6.98
C THR A 146 32.92 2.97 5.87
N VAL A 147 32.88 1.65 5.69
CA VAL A 147 32.01 1.01 4.70
C VAL A 147 30.53 1.30 5.00
N ILE A 148 30.12 1.18 6.26
CA ILE A 148 28.75 1.48 6.69
C ILE A 148 28.37 2.93 6.35
N ASP A 149 29.24 3.90 6.66
CA ASP A 149 28.95 5.32 6.38
C ASP A 149 28.84 5.61 4.86
N VAL A 150 29.74 5.03 4.05
CA VAL A 150 29.69 5.16 2.59
C VAL A 150 28.41 4.55 2.02
N LEU A 151 28.05 3.34 2.45
CA LEU A 151 26.84 2.66 2.00
C LEU A 151 25.56 3.38 2.44
N CYS A 152 25.53 3.97 3.64
CA CYS A 152 24.41 4.81 4.08
C CYS A 152 24.19 5.99 3.14
N ARG A 153 25.26 6.68 2.73
CA ARG A 153 25.18 7.82 1.81
C ARG A 153 24.82 7.41 0.38
N ALA A 154 25.36 6.29 -0.09
CA ALA A 154 25.17 5.84 -1.47
C ALA A 154 23.79 5.19 -1.70
N SER A 155 23.29 4.39 -0.76
CA SER A 155 21.99 3.71 -0.87
C SER A 155 20.82 4.51 -0.31
N GLY A 156 21.09 5.49 0.56
CA GLY A 156 20.07 6.20 1.34
C GLY A 156 19.29 5.30 2.30
N ALA A 157 19.81 4.09 2.60
CA ALA A 157 19.26 3.20 3.60
C ALA A 157 19.60 3.68 5.02
N SER A 158 18.80 3.28 6.00
CA SER A 158 19.09 3.60 7.40
C SER A 158 20.33 2.85 7.88
N ARG A 159 21.08 3.43 8.82
CA ARG A 159 22.29 2.82 9.38
C ARG A 159 22.06 1.39 9.88
N MET A 160 20.94 1.15 10.55
CA MET A 160 20.54 -0.17 11.04
C MET A 160 20.33 -1.19 9.91
N GLU A 161 19.79 -0.77 8.75
CA GLU A 161 19.63 -1.65 7.59
C GLU A 161 20.98 -2.00 6.95
N VAL A 162 21.89 -1.02 6.88
CA VAL A 162 23.24 -1.21 6.34
C VAL A 162 24.08 -2.10 7.26
N GLU A 163 24.05 -1.89 8.57
CA GLU A 163 24.75 -2.71 9.55
C GLU A 163 24.34 -4.18 9.43
N ARG A 164 23.03 -4.46 9.38
CA ARG A 164 22.50 -5.81 9.19
C ARG A 164 22.95 -6.42 7.85
N PHE A 165 22.99 -5.62 6.79
CA PHE A 165 23.44 -6.08 5.48
C PHE A 165 24.93 -6.43 5.50
N VAL A 166 25.79 -5.58 6.06
CA VAL A 166 27.23 -5.83 6.20
C VAL A 166 27.50 -7.06 7.08
N GLU A 167 26.74 -7.25 8.15
CA GLU A 167 26.82 -8.45 8.99
C GLU A 167 26.47 -9.73 8.21
N THR A 168 25.55 -9.64 7.24
CA THR A 168 25.19 -10.77 6.36
C THR A 168 26.30 -11.10 5.34
N LEU A 169 27.21 -10.16 5.05
CA LEU A 169 28.30 -10.34 4.08
C LEU A 169 29.59 -10.90 4.69
N ARG A 170 29.71 -10.93 6.03
CA ARG A 170 30.85 -11.53 6.75
C ARG A 170 30.67 -13.03 6.92
#